data_AF-A0A7S3AKJ3-F1
#
_entry.id   AF-A0A7S3AKJ3-F1
#
_cell.length_a   1.000
_cell.length_b   1.000
_cell.length_c   1.000
_cell.angle_alpha   90.00
_cell.angle_beta   90.00
_cell.angle_gamma   90.00
#
_symmetry.space_group_name_H-M   'P 1'
#
loop_
_entity.id
_entity.type
_entity.pdbx_description
1 polymer ?
#
loop_
_entity_poly.entity_id
_entity_poly.type
_entity_poly.pdbx_seq_one_letter_code
_entity_poly.pdbx_strand_id
1 'polypeptide(L)'
;MKFGKDLEQYKVKGWEDAYIDYKGLKTILKRLEEENPDVDDIDSDFFQALEEELEKVNRVFHERSTAVESTLDDTTRRTRTLSLTDRPDLSQIAAKGGSAEGAAAGAPAG
;
A
#
# COMPACT_ATOMS: atom_id res chain seq x y z
N MET A 1 -18.99 21.53 4.99
CA MET A 1 -18.16 20.75 4.05
C MET A 1 -19.06 20.11 2.99
N LYS A 2 -18.59 19.88 1.76
CA LYS A 2 -19.41 19.30 0.67
C LYS A 2 -18.97 17.86 0.41
N PHE A 3 -19.14 17.01 1.43
CA PHE A 3 -18.62 15.64 1.45
C PHE A 3 -18.89 14.86 0.15
N GLY A 4 -20.13 14.86 -0.35
CA GLY A 4 -20.44 14.13 -1.59
C GLY A 4 -19.66 14.62 -2.83
N LYS A 5 -19.29 15.90 -2.90
CA LYS A 5 -18.43 16.40 -4.00
C LYS A 5 -16.96 16.03 -3.76
N ASP A 6 -16.52 16.18 -2.53
CA ASP A 6 -15.15 15.88 -2.11
C ASP A 6 -14.86 14.38 -2.30
N LEU A 7 -15.82 13.51 -1.96
CA LEU A 7 -15.74 12.06 -2.13
C LEU A 7 -15.46 11.69 -3.59
N GLU A 8 -16.21 12.24 -4.54
CA GLU A 8 -15.98 11.95 -5.97
C GLU A 8 -14.62 12.46 -6.47
N GLN A 9 -14.13 13.57 -5.92
CA GLN A 9 -12.83 14.13 -6.29
C GLN A 9 -11.66 13.26 -5.79
N TYR A 10 -11.80 12.64 -4.63
CA TYR A 10 -10.72 11.89 -3.96
C TYR A 10 -10.81 10.37 -4.18
N LYS A 11 -11.76 9.87 -4.97
CA LYS A 11 -11.81 8.45 -5.34
C LYS A 11 -10.57 8.05 -6.13
N VAL A 12 -9.96 6.94 -5.72
CA VAL A 12 -8.89 6.30 -6.48
C VAL A 12 -9.50 5.64 -7.71
N LYS A 13 -8.89 5.89 -8.87
CA LYS A 13 -9.34 5.32 -10.14
C LYS A 13 -9.29 3.79 -10.12
N GLY A 14 -10.37 3.14 -10.55
CA GLY A 14 -10.54 1.69 -10.57
C GLY A 14 -10.98 1.09 -9.23
N TRP A 15 -11.25 1.92 -8.22
CA TRP A 15 -11.69 1.50 -6.89
C TRP A 15 -13.06 2.10 -6.56
N GLU A 16 -13.74 2.70 -7.53
CA GLU A 16 -14.96 3.49 -7.34
C GLU A 16 -16.06 2.69 -6.62
N ASP A 17 -16.20 1.40 -6.95
CA ASP A 17 -17.20 0.49 -6.36
C ASP A 17 -16.89 0.07 -4.91
N ALA A 18 -15.63 0.24 -4.47
CA ALA A 18 -15.21 -0.06 -3.11
C ALA A 18 -15.46 1.09 -2.12
N TYR A 19 -15.78 2.28 -2.62
CA TYR A 19 -16.16 3.41 -1.76
C TYR A 19 -17.60 3.27 -1.30
N ILE A 20 -17.91 3.97 -0.21
CA ILE A 20 -19.28 4.10 0.30
C ILE A 20 -20.20 4.75 -0.75
N ASP A 21 -21.37 4.15 -1.00
CA ASP A 21 -22.44 4.72 -1.80
C ASP A 21 -23.20 5.80 -1.02
N TYR A 22 -22.50 6.91 -0.84
CA TYR A 22 -23.05 8.09 -0.17
C TYR A 22 -24.31 8.63 -0.86
N LYS A 23 -24.44 8.45 -2.18
CA LYS A 23 -25.58 8.94 -2.94
C LYS A 23 -26.81 8.06 -2.72
N GLY A 24 -26.64 6.74 -2.69
CA GLY A 24 -27.68 5.78 -2.33
C GLY A 24 -28.20 6.04 -0.91
N LEU A 25 -27.31 6.11 0.08
CA LEU A 25 -27.67 6.39 1.47
C LEU A 25 -28.44 7.72 1.63
N LYS A 26 -28.02 8.77 0.92
CA LYS A 26 -28.74 10.05 0.92
C LYS A 26 -30.12 9.96 0.28
N THR A 27 -30.29 9.10 -0.72
CA THR A 27 -31.58 8.88 -1.38
C THR A 27 -32.56 8.19 -0.44
N ILE A 28 -32.09 7.21 0.33
CA ILE A 28 -32.87 6.53 1.38
C ILE A 28 -33.32 7.54 2.43
N LEU A 29 -32.40 8.35 2.97
CA LEU A 29 -32.74 9.40 3.95
C LEU A 29 -33.80 10.36 3.43
N LYS A 30 -33.68 10.79 2.17
CA LYS A 30 -34.64 11.71 1.58
C LYS A 30 -36.04 11.09 1.44
N ARG A 31 -36.13 9.81 1.05
CA ARG A 31 -37.40 9.09 0.99
C ARG A 31 -38.04 9.01 2.38
N LEU A 32 -37.25 8.60 3.37
CA LEU A 32 -37.67 8.53 4.76
C LEU A 32 -38.15 9.90 5.27
N GLU A 33 -37.44 11.00 5.01
CA GLU A 33 -37.92 12.34 5.40
C GLU A 33 -39.30 12.71 4.81
N GLU A 34 -39.62 12.24 3.60
CA GLU A 34 -40.90 12.50 2.94
C GLU A 34 -42.05 11.63 3.49
N GLU A 35 -41.74 10.44 3.98
CA GLU A 35 -42.72 9.42 4.41
C GLU A 35 -43.11 9.51 5.91
N ASN A 36 -42.38 10.29 6.72
CA ASN A 36 -42.51 10.30 8.20
C ASN A 36 -42.48 8.89 8.82
N PRO A 37 -41.39 8.13 8.59
CA PRO A 37 -41.22 6.76 9.05
C PRO A 37 -41.22 6.70 10.57
N ASP A 38 -41.60 5.54 11.08
CA ASP A 38 -41.31 5.22 12.47
C ASP A 38 -39.85 4.76 12.65
N VAL A 39 -39.49 4.39 13.88
CA VAL A 39 -38.11 3.97 14.19
C VAL A 39 -37.75 2.66 13.49
N ASP A 40 -38.71 1.75 13.31
CA ASP A 40 -38.47 0.43 12.72
C ASP A 40 -38.21 0.56 11.20
N ASP A 41 -38.91 1.47 10.52
CA ASP A 41 -38.66 1.82 9.12
C ASP A 41 -37.25 2.42 8.92
N ILE A 42 -36.80 3.30 9.84
CA ILE A 42 -35.46 3.91 9.77
C ILE A 42 -34.37 2.84 9.98
N ASP A 43 -34.54 1.98 10.98
CA ASP A 43 -33.59 0.91 11.30
C ASP A 43 -33.48 -0.11 10.17
N SER A 44 -34.61 -0.52 9.58
CA SER A 44 -34.62 -1.50 8.50
C SER A 44 -34.10 -0.94 7.17
N ASP A 45 -34.46 0.29 6.78
CA ASP A 45 -34.07 0.81 5.47
C ASP A 45 -32.68 1.46 5.48
N PHE A 46 -32.43 2.37 6.42
CA PHE A 46 -31.22 3.19 6.40
C PHE A 46 -30.05 2.49 7.09
N PHE A 47 -30.25 1.97 8.30
CA PHE A 47 -29.15 1.35 9.06
C PHE A 47 -28.70 0.04 8.44
N GLN A 48 -29.61 -0.77 7.91
CA GLN A 48 -29.21 -1.96 7.14
C GLN A 48 -28.33 -1.58 5.94
N ALA A 49 -28.75 -0.61 5.12
CA ALA A 49 -27.96 -0.15 3.98
C ALA A 49 -26.60 0.44 4.42
N LEU A 50 -26.55 1.14 5.55
CA LEU A 50 -25.32 1.69 6.10
C LEU A 50 -24.37 0.58 6.59
N GLU A 51 -24.89 -0.46 7.22
CA GLU A 51 -24.11 -1.63 7.66
C GLU A 51 -23.52 -2.38 6.47
N GLU A 52 -24.30 -2.64 5.41
CA GLU A 52 -23.83 -3.27 4.18
C GLU A 52 -22.68 -2.47 3.54
N GLU A 53 -22.83 -1.15 3.49
CA GLU A 53 -21.81 -0.24 2.97
C GLU A 53 -20.55 -0.21 3.85
N LEU A 54 -20.71 -0.25 5.18
CA LEU A 54 -19.59 -0.32 6.12
C LEU A 54 -18.83 -1.64 5.96
N GLU A 55 -19.54 -2.77 5.87
CA GLU A 55 -18.96 -4.08 5.67
C GLU A 55 -18.20 -4.14 4.35
N LYS A 56 -18.77 -3.59 3.28
CA LYS A 56 -18.12 -3.51 1.96
C LYS A 56 -16.79 -2.76 2.05
N VAL A 57 -16.80 -1.55 2.60
CA VAL A 57 -15.58 -0.74 2.73
C VAL A 57 -14.55 -1.45 3.59
N ASN A 58 -14.98 -2.04 4.71
CA ASN A 58 -14.08 -2.72 5.64
C ASN A 58 -13.44 -3.96 5.02
N ARG A 59 -14.21 -4.76 4.26
CA ARG A 59 -13.72 -5.93 3.52
C ARG A 59 -12.63 -5.55 2.54
N VAL A 60 -12.89 -4.56 1.68
CA VAL A 60 -11.89 -4.12 0.68
C VAL A 60 -10.64 -3.56 1.37
N PHE A 61 -10.81 -2.79 2.45
CA PHE A 61 -9.69 -2.28 3.22
C PHE A 61 -8.80 -3.39 3.78
N HIS A 62 -9.40 -4.43 4.37
CA HIS A 62 -8.67 -5.57 4.93
C HIS A 62 -7.95 -6.36 3.83
N GLU A 63 -8.65 -6.73 2.76
CA GLU A 63 -8.07 -7.45 1.62
C GLU A 63 -6.85 -6.72 1.05
N ARG A 64 -6.95 -5.40 0.89
CA ARG A 64 -5.86 -4.58 0.35
C ARG A 64 -4.71 -4.42 1.33
N SER A 65 -5.00 -4.21 2.62
CA SER A 65 -3.98 -4.08 3.66
C SER A 65 -3.16 -5.37 3.76
N THR A 66 -3.82 -6.52 3.81
CA THR A 66 -3.16 -7.84 3.82
C THR A 66 -2.35 -8.08 2.55
N ALA A 67 -2.88 -7.71 1.37
CA ALA A 67 -2.13 -7.84 0.12
C ALA A 67 -0.85 -6.98 0.08
N VAL A 68 -0.93 -5.75 0.60
CA VAL A 68 0.22 -4.84 0.72
C VAL A 68 1.26 -5.40 1.69
N GLU A 69 0.84 -5.88 2.86
CA GLU A 69 1.71 -6.50 3.85
C GLU A 69 2.43 -7.73 3.30
N SER A 70 1.70 -8.63 2.62
CA SER A 70 2.28 -9.80 1.96
C SER A 70 3.31 -9.41 0.89
N THR A 71 3.00 -8.40 0.07
CA THR A 71 3.91 -7.91 -0.97
C THR A 71 5.18 -7.32 -0.36
N LEU A 72 5.06 -6.61 0.76
CA LEU A 72 6.19 -6.04 1.49
C LEU A 72 7.09 -7.14 2.08
N ASP A 73 6.50 -8.17 2.67
CA ASP A 73 7.22 -9.31 3.22
C ASP A 73 7.98 -10.08 2.13
N ASP A 74 7.32 -10.37 1.02
CA ASP A 74 7.95 -11.04 -0.13
C ASP A 74 9.10 -10.22 -0.71
N THR A 75 8.90 -8.91 -0.86
CA THR A 75 9.94 -7.99 -1.33
C THR A 75 11.11 -7.94 -0.36
N THR A 76 10.84 -7.86 0.95
CA THR A 76 11.88 -7.84 1.99
C THR A 76 12.69 -9.14 2.00
N ARG A 77 12.01 -10.29 1.86
CA ARG A 77 12.64 -11.61 1.75
C ARG A 77 13.55 -11.68 0.52
N ARG A 78 13.04 -11.26 -0.66
CA ARG A 78 13.82 -11.23 -1.92
C ARG A 78 15.06 -10.35 -1.81
N THR A 79 14.91 -9.14 -1.29
CA THR A 79 16.04 -8.21 -1.10
C THR A 79 17.09 -8.78 -0.15
N ARG A 80 16.68 -9.45 0.94
CA ARG A 80 17.61 -10.14 1.84
C ARG A 80 18.35 -11.29 1.16
N THR A 81 17.68 -12.10 0.34
CA THR A 81 18.32 -13.21 -0.39
C THR A 81 19.32 -12.75 -1.44
N LEU A 82 19.03 -11.63 -2.13
CA LEU A 82 19.94 -11.04 -3.12
C LEU A 82 21.16 -10.40 -2.45
N SER A 83 20.98 -9.73 -1.30
CA SER A 83 22.08 -9.16 -0.49
C SER A 83 23.08 -10.21 0.01
N LEU A 84 22.63 -11.45 0.26
CA LEU A 84 23.49 -12.55 0.70
C LEU A 84 24.31 -13.21 -0.42
N THR A 85 23.89 -13.08 -1.68
CA THR A 85 24.56 -13.69 -2.84
C THR A 85 25.56 -12.75 -3.53
N ASP A 86 25.55 -11.46 -3.20
CA ASP A 86 26.39 -10.42 -3.81
C ASP A 86 27.54 -9.93 -2.91
N ARG A 87 27.91 -10.67 -1.84
CA ARG A 87 29.16 -10.36 -1.13
C ARG A 87 30.33 -10.92 -1.96
N PRO A 88 31.17 -10.08 -2.61
CA PRO A 88 32.42 -10.58 -3.15
C PRO A 88 33.20 -11.21 -1.99
N ASP A 89 33.67 -12.43 -2.20
CA ASP A 89 34.52 -13.13 -1.25
C ASP A 89 35.82 -12.32 -1.06
N LEU A 90 35.86 -11.53 0.01
CA LEU A 90 36.99 -10.68 0.37
C LEU A 90 38.27 -11.50 0.61
N SER A 91 38.17 -12.83 0.76
CA SER A 91 39.35 -13.71 0.87
C SER A 91 40.16 -13.78 -0.44
N GLN A 92 39.54 -13.53 -1.60
CA GLN A 92 40.26 -13.52 -2.89
C GLN A 92 40.97 -12.20 -3.20
N ILE A 93 40.59 -11.10 -2.53
CA ILE A 93 41.20 -9.77 -2.74
C ILE A 93 42.48 -9.64 -1.92
N ALA A 94 42.57 -10.29 -0.75
CA ALA A 94 43.78 -10.29 0.08
C ALA A 94 44.94 -11.11 -0.53
N ALA A 95 44.65 -12.09 -1.41
CA ALA A 95 45.66 -12.98 -1.98
C ALA A 95 46.46 -12.38 -3.16
N LYS A 96 46.05 -11.23 -3.72
CA LYS A 96 46.73 -10.58 -4.86
C LYS A 96 47.61 -9.38 -4.51
N GLY A 97 47.72 -9.01 -3.23
CA GLY A 97 48.48 -7.83 -2.78
C GLY A 97 49.95 -8.07 -2.40
N GLY A 98 50.47 -9.30 -2.54
CA GLY A 98 51.80 -9.67 -2.05
C GLY A 98 52.73 -10.21 -3.12
N SER A 99 53.20 -9.37 -4.06
CA SER A 99 54.54 -9.54 -4.69
C SER A 99 54.85 -8.36 -5.63
N ALA A 100 55.69 -7.43 -5.18
CA ALA A 100 56.46 -6.55 -6.05
C ALA A 100 57.74 -6.16 -5.31
N GLU A 101 58.62 -7.16 -5.16
CA GLU A 101 60.04 -6.99 -4.88
C GLU A 101 60.75 -6.82 -6.24
N GLY A 102 61.59 -5.78 -6.41
CA GLY A 102 62.50 -5.73 -7.57
C GLY A 102 62.88 -4.34 -8.11
N ALA A 103 63.92 -3.75 -7.51
CA ALA A 103 65.07 -3.08 -8.13
C ALA A 103 64.99 -2.42 -9.54
N ALA A 104 65.34 -1.12 -9.60
CA ALA A 104 66.30 -0.49 -10.54
C ALA A 104 66.33 1.04 -10.25
N ALA A 105 67.34 1.62 -9.61
CA ALA A 105 68.68 1.98 -10.14
C ALA A 105 68.64 3.00 -11.30
N GLY A 106 69.17 4.20 -11.04
CA GLY A 106 69.82 5.05 -12.04
C GLY A 106 69.16 6.38 -12.40
N ALA A 107 69.43 7.43 -11.60
CA ALA A 107 69.31 8.82 -12.03
C ALA A 107 70.73 9.42 -12.15
N PRO A 108 71.16 9.95 -13.30
CA PRO A 108 72.37 10.76 -13.36
C PRO A 108 72.07 12.20 -12.94
N ALA A 109 73.00 12.72 -12.14
CA ALA A 109 73.06 14.07 -11.62
C ALA A 109 73.32 15.12 -12.71
N GLY A 110 72.85 16.33 -12.45
CA GLY A 110 73.57 17.56 -12.81
C GLY A 110 74.37 18.05 -11.61
#